data_AF-A0A7W0YSX5-F1
#
_entry.id   AF-A0A7W0YSX5-F1
#
_cell.length_a   1.000
_cell.length_b   1.000
_cell.length_c   1.000
_cell.angle_alpha   90.00
_cell.angle_beta   90.00
_cell.angle_gamma   90.00
#
_symmetry.space_group_name_H-M   'P 1'
#
loop_
_entity.id
_entity.type
_entity.pdbx_description
1 polymer ?
#
loop_
_entity_poly.entity_id
_entity_poly.type
_entity_poly.pdbx_seq_one_letter_code
_entity_poly.pdbx_strand_id
1 'polypeptide(L)'
;MYPYLGLSHPAGRTIYDVLCKAPATRIDSGKWWRARRPEGAIALNLSDLLPPDAGKVQSEGRFNHFGQRVFYLASSPVGAALEILDVRKAELTAWVQLFHVSGNQRVMDLRRDNLMDNQLPMVLVGLLSDFLDELRPSAYSWWKPEYFVPRFIADCAREQRYEGILFGGMQHQGDNLVVFQSDGSHIKAEGSPRLRRLTAREVLRESVQYRFDENDLDEFFNYDREAEEADPRNADWEYLLWRIRLRERDLRMRFFRDEEEAKDRAAGNSKWEYLPAAGDKDWEDRLRRIHGQTWGLRRRDSSTQLELWPRSTVRIPIDELQLEEWDSDDLPF
;
A
#
# COMPACT_ATOMS: atom_id res chain seq x y z
N MET A 1 -5.43 -20.07 21.77
CA MET A 1 -6.32 -18.95 21.41
C MET A 1 -7.09 -19.37 20.16
N TYR A 2 -8.42 -19.37 20.20
CA TYR A 2 -9.28 -19.80 19.08
C TYR A 2 -9.77 -18.54 18.34
N PRO A 3 -9.09 -18.08 17.27
CA PRO A 3 -9.44 -16.82 16.60
C PRO A 3 -10.86 -16.81 16.03
N TYR A 4 -11.40 -17.99 15.66
CA TYR A 4 -12.79 -18.17 15.22
C TYR A 4 -13.82 -18.09 16.36
N LEU A 5 -13.38 -18.04 17.61
CA LEU A 5 -14.21 -17.74 18.78
C LEU A 5 -13.94 -16.32 19.26
N GLY A 6 -13.71 -15.36 18.36
CA GLY A 6 -13.44 -13.96 18.71
C GLY A 6 -14.45 -13.42 19.74
N LEU A 7 -15.74 -13.75 19.58
CA LEU A 7 -16.82 -13.35 20.50
C LEU A 7 -16.74 -13.98 21.90
N SER A 8 -16.05 -15.11 22.08
CA SER A 8 -15.84 -15.67 23.42
C SER A 8 -14.73 -14.92 24.18
N HIS A 9 -13.87 -14.17 23.50
CA HIS A 9 -12.81 -13.36 24.11
C HIS A 9 -13.30 -11.95 24.45
N PRO A 10 -12.92 -11.35 25.60
CA PRO A 10 -13.30 -9.99 25.95
C PRO A 10 -13.00 -8.96 24.87
N ALA A 11 -11.80 -9.01 24.26
CA ALA A 11 -11.42 -8.08 23.19
C ALA A 11 -12.30 -8.22 21.93
N GLY A 12 -12.70 -9.44 21.55
CA GLY A 12 -13.56 -9.63 20.40
C GLY A 12 -15.00 -9.19 20.67
N ARG A 13 -15.50 -9.33 21.92
CA ARG A 13 -16.76 -8.70 22.34
C ARG A 13 -16.70 -7.19 22.25
N THR A 14 -15.63 -6.58 22.76
CA THR A 14 -15.43 -5.13 22.63
C THR A 14 -15.43 -4.70 21.17
N ILE A 15 -14.69 -5.38 20.29
CA ILE A 15 -14.69 -5.07 18.85
C ILE A 15 -16.12 -5.20 18.29
N TYR A 16 -16.81 -6.30 18.57
CA TYR A 16 -18.17 -6.54 18.08
C TYR A 16 -19.15 -5.44 18.54
N ASP A 17 -19.14 -5.08 19.82
CA ASP A 17 -20.03 -4.08 20.41
C ASP A 17 -19.84 -2.70 19.77
N VAL A 18 -18.61 -2.36 19.42
CA VAL A 18 -18.31 -1.10 18.72
C VAL A 18 -18.73 -1.21 17.23
N LEU A 19 -18.45 -2.33 16.56
CA LEU A 19 -18.87 -2.54 15.18
C LEU A 19 -20.39 -2.60 15.01
N CYS A 20 -21.15 -2.98 16.04
CA CYS A 20 -22.62 -2.89 16.05
C CYS A 20 -23.14 -1.45 15.95
N LYS A 21 -22.29 -0.49 16.25
CA LYS A 21 -22.57 0.96 16.19
C LYS A 21 -21.81 1.63 15.06
N ALA A 22 -21.04 0.87 14.27
CA ALA A 22 -20.28 1.43 13.16
C ALA A 22 -21.23 2.12 12.17
N PRO A 23 -20.80 3.25 11.60
CA PRO A 23 -21.63 3.96 10.65
C PRO A 23 -21.90 3.08 9.43
N ALA A 24 -23.15 3.13 8.98
CA ALA A 24 -23.56 2.54 7.73
C ALA A 24 -23.58 3.65 6.69
N THR A 25 -22.99 3.39 5.53
CA THR A 25 -23.22 4.22 4.36
C THR A 25 -23.84 3.39 3.25
N ARG A 26 -24.27 4.08 2.21
CA ARG A 26 -24.83 3.50 1.00
C ARG A 26 -23.89 3.83 -0.14
N ILE A 27 -23.43 2.81 -0.85
CA ILE A 27 -22.68 3.02 -2.09
C ILE A 27 -23.71 3.37 -3.15
N ASP A 28 -23.70 4.64 -3.56
CA ASP A 28 -24.43 5.09 -4.73
C ASP A 28 -23.77 4.55 -6.01
N SER A 29 -24.43 4.79 -7.14
CA SER A 29 -23.89 4.43 -8.45
C SER A 29 -22.53 5.08 -8.67
N GLY A 30 -21.48 4.28 -8.89
CA GLY A 30 -20.12 4.80 -8.93
C GLY A 30 -19.13 3.92 -9.69
N LYS A 31 -18.02 4.55 -10.09
CA LYS A 31 -16.91 3.92 -10.79
C LYS A 31 -15.88 3.39 -9.78
N TRP A 32 -15.49 2.14 -9.96
CA TRP A 32 -14.57 1.43 -9.09
C TRP A 32 -13.60 0.60 -9.91
N TRP A 33 -12.40 0.36 -9.38
CA TRP A 33 -11.32 -0.30 -10.11
C TRP A 33 -10.86 -1.53 -9.38
N ARG A 34 -10.50 -2.57 -10.13
CA ARG A 34 -9.72 -3.69 -9.60
C ARG A 34 -8.46 -3.87 -10.40
N ALA A 35 -7.41 -4.30 -9.71
CA ALA A 35 -6.17 -4.67 -10.35
C ALA A 35 -5.76 -6.13 -10.08
N ARG A 36 -4.91 -6.66 -10.98
CA ARG A 36 -4.22 -7.95 -10.85
C ARG A 36 -2.76 -7.78 -11.28
N ARG A 37 -1.86 -8.49 -10.59
CA ARG A 37 -0.44 -8.53 -11.00
C ARG A 37 -0.36 -9.27 -12.35
N PRO A 38 0.53 -8.84 -13.27
CA PRO A 38 0.85 -9.64 -14.44
C PRO A 38 1.47 -10.98 -14.00
N GLU A 39 0.96 -12.09 -14.51
CA GLU A 39 1.50 -13.42 -14.27
C GLU A 39 2.13 -13.94 -15.57
N GLY A 40 3.43 -13.70 -15.74
CA GLY A 40 4.16 -14.03 -16.96
C GLY A 40 3.71 -13.21 -18.17
N ALA A 41 3.73 -13.82 -19.36
CA ALA A 41 3.36 -13.18 -20.63
C ALA A 41 1.86 -13.29 -20.97
N ILE A 42 1.02 -13.75 -20.03
CA ILE A 42 -0.39 -14.01 -20.29
C ILE A 42 -1.18 -12.71 -20.15
N ALA A 43 -1.87 -12.32 -21.22
CA ALA A 43 -2.84 -11.25 -21.16
C ALA A 43 -4.07 -11.69 -20.36
N LEU A 44 -4.44 -10.90 -19.34
CA LEU A 44 -5.62 -11.18 -18.54
C LEU A 44 -6.87 -10.72 -19.27
N ASN A 45 -7.91 -11.55 -19.22
CA ASN A 45 -9.24 -11.21 -19.73
C ASN A 45 -10.16 -10.81 -18.57
N LEU A 46 -11.39 -10.40 -18.89
CA LEU A 46 -12.33 -9.92 -17.89
C LEU A 46 -12.60 -10.95 -16.77
N SER A 47 -12.67 -12.24 -17.10
CA SER A 47 -12.97 -13.29 -16.11
C SER A 47 -11.89 -13.41 -15.03
N ASP A 48 -10.64 -13.01 -15.33
CA ASP A 48 -9.53 -13.02 -14.36
C ASP A 48 -9.64 -11.87 -13.32
N LEU A 49 -10.32 -10.79 -13.70
CA LEU A 49 -10.59 -9.63 -12.83
C LEU A 49 -11.97 -9.67 -12.18
N LEU A 50 -12.84 -10.61 -12.55
CA LEU A 50 -14.09 -10.86 -11.84
C LEU A 50 -13.84 -11.52 -10.47
N PRO A 51 -14.81 -11.46 -9.53
CA PRO A 51 -14.72 -12.21 -8.28
C PRO A 51 -14.51 -13.69 -8.58
N PRO A 52 -13.66 -14.40 -7.81
CA PRO A 52 -13.52 -15.84 -7.98
C PRO A 52 -14.87 -16.55 -7.77
N ASP A 53 -15.14 -17.61 -8.55
CA ASP A 53 -16.29 -18.47 -8.33
C ASP A 53 -16.30 -18.97 -6.88
N ALA A 54 -17.44 -18.97 -6.20
CA ALA A 54 -17.55 -19.36 -4.79
C ALA A 54 -16.97 -20.77 -4.53
N GLY A 55 -17.20 -21.71 -5.44
CA GLY A 55 -16.66 -23.08 -5.36
C GLY A 55 -15.16 -23.19 -5.67
N LYS A 56 -14.50 -22.11 -6.08
CA LYS A 56 -13.07 -22.03 -6.43
C LYS A 56 -12.30 -21.05 -5.56
N VAL A 57 -12.89 -20.54 -4.47
CA VAL A 57 -12.18 -19.65 -3.53
C VAL A 57 -11.19 -20.47 -2.71
N GLN A 58 -9.97 -20.55 -3.22
CA GLN A 58 -8.86 -21.33 -2.65
C GLN A 58 -7.86 -20.48 -1.87
N SER A 59 -8.16 -19.21 -1.61
CA SER A 59 -7.26 -18.35 -0.84
C SER A 59 -8.02 -17.39 0.07
N GLU A 60 -7.37 -17.08 1.19
CA GLU A 60 -7.84 -16.08 2.14
C GLU A 60 -7.16 -14.73 1.89
N GLY A 61 -7.97 -13.69 1.88
CA GLY A 61 -7.53 -12.30 1.91
C GLY A 61 -7.75 -11.68 3.27
N ARG A 62 -7.67 -10.35 3.29
CA ARG A 62 -7.85 -9.52 4.49
C ARG A 62 -9.28 -9.64 5.07
N PHE A 63 -10.30 -9.81 4.23
CA PHE A 63 -11.71 -9.75 4.65
C PHE A 63 -12.52 -11.01 4.27
N ASN A 64 -11.83 -12.11 3.94
CA ASN A 64 -12.50 -13.37 3.63
C ASN A 64 -11.77 -14.58 4.20
N HIS A 65 -12.56 -15.57 4.59
CA HIS A 65 -12.11 -16.93 4.89
C HIS A 65 -12.13 -17.80 3.63
N PHE A 66 -11.57 -19.01 3.73
CA PHE A 66 -11.71 -20.02 2.69
C PHE A 66 -13.18 -20.26 2.33
N GLY A 67 -13.46 -20.39 1.03
CA GLY A 67 -14.83 -20.56 0.52
C GLY A 67 -15.70 -19.30 0.54
N GLN A 68 -15.25 -18.20 1.14
CA GLN A 68 -15.99 -16.94 1.13
C GLN A 68 -15.51 -16.07 -0.03
N ARG A 69 -16.39 -15.88 -1.01
CA ARG A 69 -16.15 -14.96 -2.12
C ARG A 69 -16.21 -13.52 -1.63
N VAL A 70 -15.29 -12.70 -2.11
CA VAL A 70 -15.27 -11.25 -1.91
C VAL A 70 -14.77 -10.57 -3.17
N PHE A 71 -15.23 -9.34 -3.41
CA PHE A 71 -14.76 -8.51 -4.51
C PHE A 71 -14.05 -7.28 -3.94
N TYR A 72 -12.76 -7.16 -4.22
CA TYR A 72 -11.93 -6.02 -3.83
C TYR A 72 -11.91 -4.99 -4.95
N LEU A 73 -12.23 -3.75 -4.60
CA LEU A 73 -12.32 -2.61 -5.49
C LEU A 73 -11.67 -1.39 -4.83
N ALA A 74 -11.15 -0.47 -5.64
CA ALA A 74 -10.61 0.82 -5.21
C ALA A 74 -11.26 1.98 -6.00
N SER A 75 -11.27 3.17 -5.43
CA SER A 75 -11.90 4.35 -6.05
C SER A 75 -11.10 4.90 -7.23
N SER A 76 -9.82 4.53 -7.38
CA SER A 76 -8.95 4.98 -8.48
C SER A 76 -8.16 3.80 -9.10
N PRO A 77 -7.79 3.88 -10.40
CA PRO A 77 -6.98 2.85 -11.05
C PRO A 77 -5.58 2.74 -10.44
N VAL A 78 -5.00 3.88 -10.05
CA VAL A 78 -3.69 3.94 -9.39
C VAL A 78 -3.77 3.30 -8.01
N GLY A 79 -4.80 3.61 -7.22
CA GLY A 79 -5.03 2.99 -5.92
C GLY A 79 -5.21 1.48 -6.02
N ALA A 80 -6.02 1.01 -6.98
CA ALA A 80 -6.19 -0.42 -7.25
C ALA A 80 -4.86 -1.11 -7.56
N ALA A 81 -4.01 -0.49 -8.37
CA ALA A 81 -2.69 -1.00 -8.70
C ALA A 81 -1.75 -0.98 -7.47
N LEU A 82 -1.70 0.11 -6.71
CA LEU A 82 -0.86 0.22 -5.51
C LEU A 82 -1.18 -0.87 -4.47
N GLU A 83 -2.46 -1.21 -4.25
CA GLU A 83 -2.86 -2.29 -3.31
C GLU A 83 -2.26 -3.66 -3.65
N ILE A 84 -1.83 -3.88 -4.89
CA ILE A 84 -1.29 -5.15 -5.36
C ILE A 84 0.14 -5.06 -5.89
N LEU A 85 0.83 -3.92 -5.82
CA LEU A 85 2.19 -3.79 -6.33
C LEU A 85 3.15 -3.57 -5.16
N ASP A 86 4.33 -4.21 -5.22
CA ASP A 86 5.43 -3.87 -4.31
C ASP A 86 6.36 -2.87 -4.99
N VAL A 87 6.05 -1.58 -4.85
CA VAL A 87 6.84 -0.47 -5.45
C VAL A 87 8.31 -0.54 -5.04
N ARG A 88 8.63 -1.05 -3.84
CA ARG A 88 10.01 -1.23 -3.36
C ARG A 88 10.81 -2.24 -4.18
N LYS A 89 10.10 -3.16 -4.85
CA LYS A 89 10.66 -4.14 -5.79
C LYS A 89 10.58 -3.67 -7.25
N ALA A 90 10.26 -2.40 -7.47
CA ALA A 90 10.02 -1.82 -8.79
C ALA A 90 8.90 -2.54 -9.57
N GLU A 91 7.91 -3.11 -8.86
CA GLU A 91 6.67 -3.57 -9.49
C GLU A 91 5.80 -2.35 -9.81
N LEU A 92 5.65 -2.04 -11.09
CA LEU A 92 4.98 -0.81 -11.54
C LEU A 92 3.86 -1.06 -12.54
N THR A 93 3.64 -2.32 -12.91
CA THR A 93 2.70 -2.67 -13.97
C THR A 93 1.64 -3.59 -13.41
N ALA A 94 0.37 -3.24 -13.63
CA ALA A 94 -0.79 -4.00 -13.21
C ALA A 94 -1.83 -4.06 -14.32
N TRP A 95 -2.55 -5.17 -14.42
CA TRP A 95 -3.81 -5.20 -15.15
C TRP A 95 -4.87 -4.49 -14.34
N VAL A 96 -5.61 -3.56 -14.94
CA VAL A 96 -6.71 -2.83 -14.31
C VAL A 96 -8.01 -3.01 -15.09
N GLN A 97 -9.13 -3.09 -14.38
CA GLN A 97 -10.47 -3.13 -14.96
C GLN A 97 -11.39 -2.18 -14.20
N LEU A 98 -12.13 -1.37 -14.96
CA LEU A 98 -13.17 -0.50 -14.45
C LEU A 98 -14.47 -1.29 -14.24
N PHE A 99 -15.12 -1.04 -13.12
CA PHE A 99 -16.41 -1.60 -12.73
C PHE A 99 -17.36 -0.47 -12.36
N HIS A 100 -18.57 -0.56 -12.89
CA HIS A 100 -19.71 0.19 -12.43
C HIS A 100 -20.39 -0.57 -11.29
N VAL A 101 -20.32 -0.01 -10.09
CA VAL A 101 -21.09 -0.50 -8.94
C VAL A 101 -22.38 0.30 -8.88
N SER A 102 -23.50 -0.40 -8.85
CA SER A 102 -24.86 0.13 -8.88
C SER A 102 -25.70 -0.58 -7.83
N GLY A 103 -26.85 0.01 -7.51
CA GLY A 103 -27.67 -0.51 -6.42
C GLY A 103 -27.17 0.07 -5.11
N ASN A 104 -28.15 0.49 -4.32
CA ASN A 104 -27.98 1.22 -3.08
C ASN A 104 -27.45 0.28 -1.97
N GLN A 105 -26.22 -0.21 -2.13
CA GLN A 105 -25.61 -1.25 -1.29
C GLN A 105 -25.30 -0.68 0.09
N ARG A 106 -25.82 -1.30 1.13
CA ARG A 106 -25.52 -0.91 2.51
C ARG A 106 -24.18 -1.49 2.93
N VAL A 107 -23.19 -0.63 3.12
CA VAL A 107 -21.83 -1.02 3.52
C VAL A 107 -21.46 -0.44 4.88
N MET A 108 -20.62 -1.17 5.61
CA MET A 108 -20.03 -0.68 6.85
C MET A 108 -18.93 0.33 6.50
N ASP A 109 -19.07 1.57 6.96
CA ASP A 109 -18.14 2.65 6.64
C ASP A 109 -17.04 2.74 7.70
N LEU A 110 -15.85 2.28 7.32
CA LEU A 110 -14.65 2.25 8.13
C LEU A 110 -13.59 3.23 7.59
N ARG A 111 -14.00 4.28 6.87
CA ARG A 111 -13.08 5.36 6.48
C ARG A 111 -12.60 6.11 7.72
N ARG A 112 -11.37 6.63 7.67
CA ARG A 112 -10.68 7.21 8.84
C ARG A 112 -11.51 8.28 9.55
N ASP A 113 -12.14 9.17 8.79
CA ASP A 113 -12.93 10.28 9.34
C ASP A 113 -14.14 9.76 10.14
N ASN A 114 -14.75 8.66 9.70
CA ASN A 114 -15.86 8.02 10.38
C ASN A 114 -15.43 7.18 11.61
N LEU A 115 -14.16 6.81 11.70
CA LEU A 115 -13.60 6.05 12.81
C LEU A 115 -13.12 6.95 13.96
N MET A 116 -12.65 8.17 13.64
CA MET A 116 -12.13 9.12 14.64
C MET A 116 -13.23 9.59 15.61
N ASP A 117 -14.47 9.73 15.13
CA ASP A 117 -15.60 10.17 15.95
C ASP A 117 -16.15 9.07 16.89
N ASN A 118 -15.81 7.79 16.65
CA ASN A 118 -16.52 6.62 17.21
C ASN A 118 -15.74 5.76 18.21
N GLN A 119 -14.67 6.25 18.84
CA GLN A 119 -13.86 5.48 19.82
C GLN A 119 -13.49 4.06 19.33
N LEU A 120 -13.01 3.96 18.08
CA LEU A 120 -12.61 2.71 17.42
C LEU A 120 -11.09 2.36 17.43
N PRO A 121 -10.25 2.66 18.46
CA PRO A 121 -8.81 2.39 18.41
C PRO A 121 -8.42 0.96 18.03
N MET A 122 -9.12 -0.06 18.54
CA MET A 122 -8.82 -1.46 18.27
C MET A 122 -9.16 -1.88 16.82
N VAL A 123 -10.24 -1.33 16.27
CA VAL A 123 -10.64 -1.56 14.87
C VAL A 123 -9.68 -0.83 13.94
N LEU A 124 -9.30 0.40 14.29
CA LEU A 124 -8.24 1.14 13.60
C LEU A 124 -6.92 0.36 13.60
N VAL A 125 -6.47 -0.20 14.72
CA VAL A 125 -5.26 -1.04 14.75
C VAL A 125 -5.40 -2.23 13.80
N GLY A 126 -6.55 -2.93 13.80
CA GLY A 126 -6.77 -4.05 12.89
C GLY A 126 -6.80 -3.66 11.40
N LEU A 127 -7.33 -2.49 11.08
CA LEU A 127 -7.41 -1.98 9.71
C LEU A 127 -6.09 -1.38 9.21
N LEU A 128 -5.30 -0.79 10.12
CA LEU A 128 -4.15 0.07 9.80
C LEU A 128 -2.79 -0.62 9.95
N SER A 129 -2.73 -1.87 10.42
CA SER A 129 -1.45 -2.41 10.90
C SER A 129 -0.58 -3.03 9.81
N ASP A 130 0.12 -2.18 9.07
CA ASP A 130 1.38 -2.58 8.43
C ASP A 130 2.38 -3.10 9.50
N PHE A 131 2.24 -2.65 10.76
CA PHE A 131 2.98 -3.20 11.91
C PHE A 131 2.77 -4.70 12.13
N LEU A 132 1.58 -5.27 11.81
CA LEU A 132 1.37 -6.71 11.97
C LEU A 132 2.03 -7.53 10.84
N ASP A 133 2.41 -6.91 9.71
CA ASP A 133 3.20 -7.60 8.69
C ASP A 133 4.58 -8.01 9.23
N GLU A 134 5.12 -7.30 10.22
CA GLU A 134 6.37 -7.66 10.89
C GLU A 134 6.25 -8.95 11.72
N LEU A 135 5.04 -9.34 12.12
CA LEU A 135 4.81 -10.61 12.82
C LEU A 135 4.90 -11.81 11.89
N ARG A 136 4.92 -11.60 10.57
CA ARG A 136 4.99 -12.67 9.60
C ARG A 136 6.40 -13.27 9.56
N PRO A 137 6.54 -14.60 9.61
CA PRO A 137 7.84 -15.24 9.42
C PRO A 137 8.44 -14.96 8.04
N SER A 138 7.58 -14.79 7.02
CA SER A 138 7.96 -14.42 5.66
C SER A 138 6.77 -13.89 4.85
N ALA A 139 7.04 -13.20 3.74
CA ALA A 139 6.03 -12.73 2.79
C ALA A 139 5.21 -13.87 2.14
N TYR A 140 5.77 -15.08 2.09
CA TYR A 140 5.13 -16.28 1.54
C TYR A 140 4.49 -17.18 2.62
N SER A 141 4.54 -16.77 3.88
CA SER A 141 3.93 -17.50 4.98
C SER A 141 2.41 -17.63 4.76
N TRP A 142 1.92 -18.86 4.87
CA TRP A 142 0.49 -19.17 4.94
C TRP A 142 -0.15 -18.60 6.21
N TRP A 143 0.64 -18.41 7.27
CA TRP A 143 0.21 -17.74 8.48
C TRP A 143 0.31 -16.23 8.30
N LYS A 144 -0.86 -15.57 8.31
CA LYS A 144 -1.05 -14.13 8.11
C LYS A 144 -1.79 -13.51 9.32
N PRO A 145 -1.12 -13.30 10.46
CA PRO A 145 -1.74 -12.76 11.67
C PRO A 145 -2.36 -11.38 11.45
N GLU A 146 -1.83 -10.60 10.50
CA GLU A 146 -2.36 -9.30 10.09
C GLU A 146 -3.81 -9.37 9.57
N TYR A 147 -4.29 -10.55 9.15
CA TYR A 147 -5.65 -10.73 8.65
C TYR A 147 -6.65 -11.20 9.71
N PHE A 148 -6.21 -11.53 10.95
CA PHE A 148 -7.13 -12.06 11.96
C PHE A 148 -8.20 -11.05 12.38
N VAL A 149 -7.81 -9.82 12.69
CA VAL A 149 -8.77 -8.77 13.08
C VAL A 149 -9.64 -8.33 11.89
N PRO A 150 -9.08 -8.04 10.70
CA PRO A 150 -9.89 -7.72 9.53
C PRO A 150 -10.91 -8.79 9.12
N ARG A 151 -10.58 -10.07 9.20
CA ARG A 151 -11.55 -11.15 8.93
C ARG A 151 -12.66 -11.18 9.97
N PHE A 152 -12.32 -10.99 11.25
CA PHE A 152 -13.33 -10.88 12.31
C PHE A 152 -14.26 -9.66 12.09
N ILE A 153 -13.71 -8.52 11.65
CA ILE A 153 -14.51 -7.34 11.26
C ILE A 153 -15.47 -7.72 10.12
N ALA A 154 -15.00 -8.44 9.11
CA ALA A 154 -15.86 -8.89 8.01
C ALA A 154 -16.98 -9.84 8.47
N ASP A 155 -16.71 -10.73 9.41
CA ASP A 155 -17.74 -11.60 10.00
C ASP A 155 -18.78 -10.78 10.78
N CYS A 156 -18.35 -9.79 11.55
CA CYS A 156 -19.26 -8.87 12.24
C CYS A 156 -20.13 -8.07 11.26
N ALA A 157 -19.57 -7.64 10.13
CA ALA A 157 -20.29 -6.93 9.10
C ALA A 157 -21.34 -7.83 8.42
N ARG A 158 -20.99 -9.09 8.13
CA ARG A 158 -21.93 -10.09 7.58
C ARG A 158 -23.07 -10.41 8.54
N GLU A 159 -22.77 -10.59 9.83
CA GLU A 159 -23.77 -10.85 10.87
C GLU A 159 -24.80 -9.71 10.95
N GLN A 160 -24.34 -8.46 10.79
CA GLN A 160 -25.17 -7.26 10.73
C GLN A 160 -25.80 -6.99 9.35
N ARG A 161 -25.70 -7.95 8.43
CA ARG A 161 -26.26 -7.90 7.06
C ARG A 161 -25.78 -6.71 6.24
N TYR A 162 -24.53 -6.28 6.43
CA TYR A 162 -23.88 -5.39 5.49
C TYR A 162 -23.52 -6.16 4.21
N GLU A 163 -23.63 -5.49 3.07
CA GLU A 163 -23.30 -6.05 1.75
C GLU A 163 -21.81 -5.90 1.43
N GLY A 164 -21.11 -5.07 2.21
CA GLY A 164 -19.68 -4.80 2.04
C GLY A 164 -19.09 -3.94 3.15
N ILE A 165 -17.83 -3.59 2.96
CA ILE A 165 -17.04 -2.68 3.80
C ILE A 165 -16.42 -1.61 2.91
N LEU A 166 -16.57 -0.35 3.29
CA LEU A 166 -15.87 0.79 2.70
C LEU A 166 -14.77 1.23 3.68
N PHE A 167 -13.53 1.41 3.24
CA PHE A 167 -12.43 1.80 4.11
C PHE A 167 -11.38 2.60 3.33
N GLY A 168 -10.58 3.42 4.02
CA GLY A 168 -9.52 4.18 3.37
C GLY A 168 -8.37 3.29 2.91
N GLY A 169 -7.75 3.64 1.78
CA GLY A 169 -6.54 3.00 1.30
C GLY A 169 -5.40 3.07 2.32
N MET A 170 -4.68 1.96 2.48
CA MET A 170 -3.48 1.92 3.31
C MET A 170 -2.27 2.39 2.53
N GLN A 171 -2.25 2.04 1.25
CA GLN A 171 -1.15 2.37 0.34
C GLN A 171 -1.44 3.60 -0.49
N HIS A 172 -2.70 4.05 -0.58
CA HIS A 172 -3.14 5.15 -1.43
C HIS A 172 -4.18 6.06 -0.75
N GLN A 173 -4.36 7.29 -1.24
CA GLN A 173 -5.25 8.29 -0.65
C GLN A 173 -6.75 8.04 -0.89
N GLY A 174 -7.08 7.22 -1.89
CA GLY A 174 -8.46 6.85 -2.23
C GLY A 174 -9.13 5.85 -1.26
N ASP A 175 -10.39 5.52 -1.56
CA ASP A 175 -11.19 4.57 -0.81
C ASP A 175 -11.11 3.17 -1.44
N ASN A 176 -11.25 2.15 -0.60
CA ASN A 176 -11.38 0.75 -0.98
C ASN A 176 -12.77 0.23 -0.59
N LEU A 177 -13.35 -0.57 -1.48
CA LEU A 177 -14.64 -1.23 -1.31
C LEU A 177 -14.46 -2.74 -1.39
N VAL A 178 -14.95 -3.43 -0.37
CA VAL A 178 -15.06 -4.89 -0.34
C VAL A 178 -16.52 -5.25 -0.40
N VAL A 179 -16.91 -6.04 -1.41
CA VAL A 179 -18.29 -6.54 -1.56
C VAL A 179 -18.33 -8.03 -1.22
N PHE A 180 -19.18 -8.42 -0.26
CA PHE A 180 -19.25 -9.82 0.22
C PHE A 180 -20.05 -10.74 -0.69
N GLN A 181 -21.06 -10.21 -1.37
CA GLN A 181 -21.88 -10.98 -2.29
C GLN A 181 -22.15 -10.14 -3.53
N SER A 182 -21.53 -10.53 -4.64
CA SER A 182 -21.87 -10.04 -5.96
C SER A 182 -22.51 -11.18 -6.73
N ASP A 183 -23.83 -11.24 -6.79
CA ASP A 183 -24.53 -12.07 -7.79
C ASP A 183 -24.31 -11.53 -9.23
N GLY A 184 -23.48 -10.49 -9.40
CA GLY A 184 -23.20 -9.81 -10.65
C GLY A 184 -24.28 -8.81 -11.06
N SER A 185 -25.43 -8.75 -10.36
CA SER A 185 -26.54 -7.86 -10.74
C SER A 185 -26.18 -6.39 -10.53
N HIS A 186 -25.35 -6.12 -9.52
CA HIS A 186 -25.02 -4.78 -9.05
C HIS A 186 -23.65 -4.28 -9.52
N ILE A 187 -22.82 -5.15 -10.11
CA ILE A 187 -21.46 -4.80 -10.52
C ILE A 187 -21.23 -5.22 -11.95
N LYS A 188 -21.03 -4.24 -12.84
CA LYS A 188 -20.84 -4.44 -14.27
C LYS A 188 -19.47 -3.95 -14.68
N ALA A 189 -18.74 -4.76 -15.44
CA ALA A 189 -17.49 -4.29 -16.02
C ALA A 189 -17.76 -3.27 -17.13
N GLU A 190 -16.95 -2.20 -17.17
CA GLU A 190 -16.96 -1.22 -18.25
C GLU A 190 -15.67 -1.36 -19.08
N GLY A 191 -15.82 -1.62 -20.37
CA GLY A 191 -14.67 -1.84 -21.26
C GLY A 191 -13.95 -3.18 -21.04
N SER A 192 -12.70 -3.25 -21.50
CA SER A 192 -11.84 -4.44 -21.37
C SER A 192 -10.70 -4.18 -20.38
N PRO A 193 -10.11 -5.22 -19.77
CA PRO A 193 -8.94 -5.07 -18.93
C PRO A 193 -7.80 -4.44 -19.72
N ARG A 194 -7.02 -3.59 -19.05
CA ARG A 194 -5.87 -2.92 -19.66
C ARG A 194 -4.65 -3.07 -18.79
N LEU A 195 -3.49 -3.20 -19.42
CA LEU A 195 -2.22 -3.11 -18.74
C LEU A 195 -1.95 -1.63 -18.44
N ARG A 196 -1.71 -1.30 -17.18
CA ARG A 196 -1.34 0.04 -16.73
C ARG A 196 0.04 -0.04 -16.10
N ARG A 197 0.95 0.82 -16.57
CA ARG A 197 2.21 1.12 -15.89
C ARG A 197 2.02 2.40 -15.11
N LEU A 198 2.22 2.37 -13.80
CA LEU A 198 2.23 3.56 -12.96
C LEU A 198 3.45 4.42 -13.31
N THR A 199 3.35 5.74 -13.20
CA THR A 199 4.47 6.71 -13.25
C THR A 199 4.96 7.06 -11.84
N ALA A 200 6.20 7.56 -11.71
CA ALA A 200 6.73 7.91 -10.39
C ALA A 200 5.88 9.00 -9.75
N ARG A 201 5.47 9.98 -10.56
CA ARG A 201 4.52 11.03 -10.21
C ARG A 201 3.20 10.49 -9.65
N GLU A 202 2.60 9.48 -10.29
CA GLU A 202 1.37 8.86 -9.80
C GLU A 202 1.57 8.18 -8.46
N VAL A 203 2.66 7.42 -8.29
CA VAL A 203 2.99 6.77 -7.03
C VAL A 203 3.17 7.79 -5.92
N LEU A 204 3.89 8.88 -6.18
CA LEU A 204 4.17 9.94 -5.22
C LEU A 204 2.90 10.67 -4.78
N ARG A 205 2.03 11.00 -5.74
CA ARG A 205 0.79 11.74 -5.49
C ARG A 205 -0.22 10.90 -4.73
N GLU A 206 -0.39 9.66 -5.14
CA GLU A 206 -1.44 8.80 -4.60
C GLU A 206 -1.00 8.05 -3.35
N SER A 207 0.29 7.76 -3.16
CA SER A 207 0.70 6.90 -2.06
C SER A 207 0.63 7.57 -0.69
N VAL A 208 0.00 6.88 0.26
CA VAL A 208 -0.01 7.31 1.68
C VAL A 208 1.31 6.99 2.37
N GLN A 209 1.95 5.87 2.00
CA GLN A 209 3.21 5.43 2.59
C GLN A 209 4.35 6.40 2.30
N TYR A 210 4.29 7.04 1.13
CA TYR A 210 5.34 7.93 0.65
C TYR A 210 4.90 9.39 0.63
N ARG A 211 4.07 9.87 1.57
CA ARG A 211 3.62 11.27 1.58
C ARG A 211 4.79 12.27 1.57
N PHE A 212 5.12 12.77 0.40
CA PHE A 212 5.98 13.92 0.17
C PHE A 212 5.13 15.18 0.35
N ASP A 213 5.70 16.24 0.92
CA ASP A 213 5.02 17.53 0.90
C ASP A 213 5.07 18.16 -0.50
N GLU A 214 4.30 19.22 -0.75
CA GLU A 214 4.28 19.84 -2.09
C GLU A 214 5.66 20.35 -2.53
N ASN A 215 6.52 20.77 -1.59
CA ASN A 215 7.87 21.22 -1.93
C ASN A 215 8.77 20.04 -2.31
N ASP A 216 8.65 18.90 -1.62
CA ASP A 216 9.32 17.65 -1.95
C ASP A 216 8.92 17.14 -3.34
N LEU A 217 7.65 17.33 -3.71
CA LEU A 217 7.10 16.99 -5.02
C LEU A 217 7.63 17.95 -6.09
N ASP A 218 7.62 19.26 -5.82
CA ASP A 218 8.16 20.26 -6.75
C ASP A 218 9.67 20.08 -6.97
N GLU A 219 10.43 19.71 -5.94
CA GLU A 219 11.85 19.36 -6.08
C GLU A 219 12.04 18.10 -6.94
N PHE A 220 11.23 17.05 -6.70
CA PHE A 220 11.20 15.87 -7.57
C PHE A 220 10.90 16.28 -9.02
N PHE A 221 9.85 17.07 -9.25
CA PHE A 221 9.39 17.42 -10.61
C PHE A 221 10.37 18.35 -11.33
N ASN A 222 11.06 19.23 -10.62
CA ASN A 222 12.11 20.06 -11.20
C ASN A 222 13.34 19.22 -11.58
N TYR A 223 13.72 18.26 -10.75
CA TYR A 223 14.79 17.31 -11.06
C TYR A 223 14.43 16.42 -12.25
N ASP A 224 13.19 15.92 -12.29
CA ASP A 224 12.69 15.04 -13.34
C ASP A 224 12.69 15.73 -14.70
N ARG A 225 12.31 17.02 -14.76
CA ARG A 225 12.38 17.80 -16.01
C ARG A 225 13.81 17.91 -16.57
N GLU A 226 14.82 18.00 -15.70
CA GLU A 226 16.23 18.01 -16.12
C GLU A 226 16.73 16.61 -16.54
N ALA A 227 16.13 15.55 -16.00
CA ALA A 227 16.53 14.17 -16.25
C ALA A 227 15.79 13.52 -17.44
N GLU A 228 14.53 13.90 -17.71
CA GLU A 228 13.78 13.58 -18.94
C GLU A 228 14.48 14.12 -20.18
N GLU A 229 15.07 15.32 -20.10
CA GLU A 229 15.89 15.89 -21.16
C GLU A 229 17.15 15.04 -21.45
N ALA A 230 17.59 14.18 -20.52
CA ALA A 230 18.79 13.36 -20.62
C ALA A 230 18.52 11.88 -21.01
N ASP A 231 17.52 11.21 -20.41
CA ASP A 231 17.04 9.87 -20.80
C ASP A 231 15.60 9.59 -20.29
N PRO A 232 14.57 9.79 -21.14
CA PRO A 232 13.16 9.71 -20.73
C PRO A 232 12.68 8.31 -20.32
N ARG A 233 13.50 7.26 -20.49
CA ARG A 233 13.08 5.87 -20.20
C ARG A 233 13.40 5.39 -18.79
N ASN A 234 14.20 6.13 -18.02
CA ASN A 234 14.74 5.65 -16.73
C ASN A 234 14.90 6.70 -15.62
N ALA A 235 14.82 8.00 -15.92
CA ALA A 235 15.06 9.08 -14.96
C ALA A 235 14.12 9.04 -13.74
N ASP A 236 12.83 8.87 -14.00
CA ASP A 236 11.74 8.90 -13.03
C ASP A 236 11.91 7.92 -11.85
N TRP A 237 12.35 6.69 -12.14
CA TRP A 237 12.26 5.57 -11.18
C TRP A 237 13.46 5.40 -10.29
N GLU A 238 14.66 5.57 -10.82
CA GLU A 238 15.87 5.52 -10.01
C GLU A 238 15.84 6.65 -8.96
N TYR A 239 15.31 7.83 -9.32
CA TYR A 239 15.10 8.91 -8.37
C TYR A 239 14.00 8.58 -7.34
N LEU A 240 12.85 8.04 -7.76
CA LEU A 240 11.82 7.62 -6.82
C LEU A 240 12.33 6.58 -5.82
N LEU A 241 12.99 5.52 -6.31
CA LEU A 241 13.56 4.47 -5.48
C LEU A 241 14.64 5.03 -4.55
N TRP A 242 15.46 5.96 -5.03
CA TRP A 242 16.43 6.67 -4.19
C TRP A 242 15.74 7.48 -3.08
N ARG A 243 14.69 8.26 -3.38
CA ARG A 243 13.91 9.03 -2.39
C ARG A 243 13.22 8.12 -1.38
N ILE A 244 12.61 7.01 -1.82
CA ILE A 244 12.01 6.00 -0.94
C ILE A 244 13.06 5.46 0.03
N ARG A 245 14.23 5.05 -0.47
CA ARG A 245 15.34 4.56 0.36
C ARG A 245 15.89 5.63 1.31
N LEU A 246 15.99 6.88 0.85
CA LEU A 246 16.44 8.01 1.67
C LEU A 246 15.47 8.25 2.84
N ARG A 247 14.16 8.21 2.57
CA ARG A 247 13.14 8.39 3.60
C ARG A 247 13.08 7.23 4.58
N GLU A 248 13.20 5.98 4.12
CA GLU A 248 13.34 4.83 5.00
C GLU A 248 14.57 4.95 5.91
N ARG A 249 15.69 5.43 5.37
CA ARG A 249 16.89 5.72 6.15
C ARG A 249 16.62 6.79 7.21
N ASP A 250 16.02 7.91 6.84
CA ASP A 250 15.78 9.02 7.77
C ASP A 250 14.78 8.64 8.88
N LEU A 251 13.72 7.86 8.55
CA LEU A 251 12.78 7.32 9.54
C LEU A 251 13.46 6.35 10.51
N ARG A 252 14.31 5.45 10.00
CA ARG A 252 15.09 4.54 10.86
C ARG A 252 16.04 5.29 11.77
N MET A 253 16.75 6.30 11.25
CA MET A 253 17.67 7.12 12.04
C MET A 253 16.94 7.87 13.17
N ARG A 254 15.72 8.38 12.92
CA ARG A 254 14.89 9.00 13.97
C ARG A 254 14.46 7.98 15.03
N PHE A 255 14.00 6.80 14.61
CA PHE A 255 13.58 5.74 15.53
C PHE A 255 14.73 5.28 16.45
N PHE A 256 15.93 5.04 15.90
CA PHE A 256 17.10 4.68 16.68
C PHE A 256 17.52 5.78 17.65
N ARG A 257 17.47 7.03 17.22
CA ARG A 257 17.75 8.18 18.08
C ARG A 257 16.76 8.26 19.24
N ASP A 258 15.47 8.09 18.99
CA ASP A 258 14.43 8.12 20.02
C ASP A 258 14.58 6.95 21.02
N GLU A 259 14.96 5.76 20.55
CA GLU A 259 15.20 4.59 21.40
C GLU A 259 16.46 4.76 22.27
N GLU A 260 17.55 5.29 21.73
CA GLU A 260 18.76 5.61 22.49
C GLU A 260 18.53 6.76 23.47
N GLU A 261 17.85 7.84 23.06
CA GLU A 261 17.46 8.93 23.95
C GLU A 261 16.54 8.44 25.08
N ALA A 262 15.63 7.49 24.81
CA ALA A 262 14.79 6.88 25.82
C ALA A 262 15.59 6.01 26.81
N LYS A 263 16.56 5.24 26.31
CA LYS A 263 17.50 4.46 27.15
C LYS A 263 18.39 5.35 28.00
N ASP A 264 18.89 6.45 27.44
CA ASP A 264 19.74 7.41 28.15
C ASP A 264 18.96 8.18 29.22
N ARG A 265 17.70 8.58 28.93
CA ARG A 265 16.80 9.14 29.96
C ARG A 265 16.51 8.15 31.07
N ALA A 266 16.25 6.87 30.73
CA ALA A 266 16.05 5.82 31.72
C ALA A 266 17.31 5.56 32.57
N ALA A 267 18.51 5.77 32.00
CA ALA A 267 19.78 5.64 32.67
C ALA A 267 20.22 6.90 33.46
N GLY A 268 19.46 8.01 33.38
CA GLY A 268 19.82 9.27 34.03
C GLY A 268 20.92 10.06 33.32
N ASN A 269 21.27 9.70 32.09
CA ASN A 269 22.37 10.31 31.32
C ASN A 269 21.87 11.49 30.48
N SER A 270 21.76 12.68 31.09
CA SER A 270 21.34 13.89 30.39
C SER A 270 22.55 14.67 29.83
N LYS A 271 23.21 14.21 28.76
CA LYS A 271 24.06 15.04 27.86
C LYS A 271 24.87 14.17 26.88
N TRP A 272 24.35 13.92 25.68
CA TRP A 272 25.18 13.76 24.49
C TRP A 272 24.42 14.27 23.26
N GLU A 273 25.07 15.13 22.46
CA GLU A 273 24.65 15.40 21.07
C GLU A 273 25.43 14.44 20.17
N TYR A 274 24.75 13.51 19.52
CA TYR A 274 25.35 12.62 18.52
C TYR A 274 25.32 13.29 17.15
N LEU A 275 26.51 13.57 16.60
CA LEU A 275 26.73 13.74 15.17
C LEU A 275 27.64 12.59 14.72
N PRO A 276 27.30 11.82 13.66
CA PRO A 276 28.21 10.81 13.18
C PRO A 276 29.43 11.49 12.56
N ALA A 277 30.60 11.20 13.10
CA ALA A 277 31.87 11.66 12.54
C ALA A 277 32.08 10.97 11.18
N ALA A 278 32.40 11.76 10.15
CA ALA A 278 32.75 11.25 8.84
C ALA A 278 33.99 10.32 8.94
N GLY A 279 33.86 9.08 8.45
CA GLY A 279 34.96 8.11 8.33
C GLY A 279 34.89 6.87 9.22
N ASP A 280 33.76 6.59 9.85
CA ASP A 280 33.61 5.35 10.63
C ASP A 280 33.48 4.11 9.71
N LYS A 281 34.56 3.32 9.65
CA LYS A 281 34.59 2.07 8.87
C LYS A 281 33.67 0.99 9.43
N ASP A 282 33.36 1.00 10.73
CA ASP A 282 32.44 0.01 11.32
C ASP A 282 30.99 0.27 10.84
N TRP A 283 30.66 1.55 10.61
CA TRP A 283 29.40 1.96 10.00
C TRP A 283 29.27 1.49 8.54
N GLU A 284 30.31 1.67 7.72
CA GLU A 284 30.32 1.19 6.33
C GLU A 284 30.20 -0.35 6.23
N ASP A 285 30.88 -1.09 7.11
CA ASP A 285 30.80 -2.55 7.15
C ASP A 285 29.48 -3.07 7.75
N ARG A 286 28.78 -2.28 8.58
CA ARG A 286 27.38 -2.57 8.97
C ARG A 286 26.42 -2.39 7.80
N LEU A 287 26.56 -1.30 7.03
CA LEU A 287 25.73 -1.07 5.84
C LEU A 287 25.94 -2.14 4.76
N ARG A 288 27.19 -2.60 4.54
CA ARG A 288 27.49 -3.73 3.64
C ARG A 288 26.77 -5.01 4.04
N ARG A 289 26.72 -5.32 5.35
CA ARG A 289 26.06 -6.53 5.87
C ARG A 289 24.53 -6.49 5.69
N ILE A 290 23.93 -5.30 5.69
CA ILE A 290 22.47 -5.14 5.59
C ILE A 290 21.99 -5.12 4.14
N HIS A 291 22.75 -4.52 3.21
CA HIS A 291 22.24 -4.23 1.86
C HIS A 291 22.87 -5.03 0.71
N GLY A 292 23.92 -5.83 0.95
CA GLY A 292 24.50 -6.73 -0.07
C GLY A 292 25.09 -6.06 -1.32
N GLN A 293 25.21 -4.71 -1.35
CA GLN A 293 25.76 -3.94 -2.47
C GLN A 293 26.86 -2.96 -2.01
N THR A 294 27.77 -2.60 -2.93
CA THR A 294 28.83 -1.61 -2.70
C THR A 294 28.37 -0.21 -3.12
N TRP A 295 28.44 0.73 -2.19
CA TRP A 295 28.17 2.15 -2.42
C TRP A 295 29.47 2.93 -2.59
N GLY A 296 29.47 3.92 -3.48
CA GLY A 296 30.58 4.88 -3.63
C GLY A 296 30.23 6.23 -3.01
N LEU A 297 31.23 6.87 -2.39
CA LEU A 297 31.16 8.25 -1.91
C LEU A 297 31.81 9.17 -2.93
N ARG A 298 31.11 10.22 -3.36
CA ARG A 298 31.68 11.30 -4.16
C ARG A 298 31.51 12.63 -3.44
N ARG A 299 32.57 13.44 -3.46
CA ARG A 299 32.55 14.81 -2.92
C ARG A 299 32.09 15.75 -4.02
N ARG A 300 31.05 16.54 -3.74
CA ARG A 300 30.60 17.64 -4.60
C ARG A 300 31.25 18.92 -4.08
N ASP A 301 32.30 19.32 -4.77
CA ASP A 301 32.88 20.65 -4.70
C ASP A 301 33.42 21.03 -3.30
N SER A 302 33.79 22.30 -3.10
CA SER A 302 34.45 22.79 -1.88
C SER A 302 33.54 22.85 -0.63
N SER A 303 32.29 22.40 -0.72
CA SER A 303 31.42 22.21 0.44
C SER A 303 31.58 20.80 1.03
N THR A 304 31.25 20.65 2.31
CA THR A 304 31.36 19.42 3.11
C THR A 304 30.29 18.37 2.81
N GLN A 305 29.65 18.41 1.63
CA GLN A 305 28.59 17.47 1.28
C GLN A 305 29.13 16.23 0.54
N LEU A 306 28.68 15.08 1.00
CA LEU A 306 29.04 13.75 0.51
C LEU A 306 27.79 13.08 -0.08
N GLU A 307 27.86 12.66 -1.33
CA GLU A 307 26.77 11.94 -2.01
C GLU A 307 27.12 10.45 -2.17
N LEU A 308 26.12 9.57 -1.98
CA LEU A 308 26.22 8.11 -2.07
C LEU A 308 25.56 7.60 -3.37
N TRP A 309 26.27 6.75 -4.12
CA TRP A 309 25.81 6.22 -5.42
C TRP A 309 25.89 4.68 -5.49
N PRO A 310 24.87 3.99 -6.04
CA PRO A 310 24.92 2.54 -6.28
C PRO A 310 25.72 2.21 -7.54
N ARG A 311 26.54 1.13 -7.49
CA ARG A 311 27.28 0.62 -8.65
C ARG A 311 26.47 -0.47 -9.38
N SER A 312 25.79 -0.06 -10.46
CA SER A 312 25.20 -0.84 -11.58
C SER A 312 23.93 -1.68 -11.34
N THR A 313 23.03 -1.66 -12.35
CA THR A 313 21.82 -2.51 -12.46
C THR A 313 21.69 -3.10 -13.87
N VAL A 314 21.18 -4.33 -13.95
CA VAL A 314 20.92 -5.15 -15.15
C VAL A 314 19.71 -4.61 -15.93
N ARG A 315 19.77 -4.62 -17.27
CA ARG A 315 18.72 -4.12 -18.20
C ARG A 315 17.76 -5.22 -18.66
N ILE A 316 16.46 -4.90 -18.80
CA ILE A 316 15.46 -5.68 -19.55
C ILE A 316 14.86 -4.77 -20.65
N PRO A 317 14.75 -5.19 -21.93
CA PRO A 317 14.16 -4.37 -23.00
C PRO A 317 12.62 -4.26 -22.88
N ILE A 318 12.07 -3.10 -23.25
CA ILE A 318 10.65 -2.71 -23.09
C ILE A 318 9.86 -2.82 -24.41
N ASP A 319 10.51 -3.32 -25.46
CA ASP A 319 10.19 -2.99 -26.85
C ASP A 319 8.96 -3.71 -27.44
N GLU A 320 8.19 -4.47 -26.63
CA GLU A 320 7.06 -5.30 -27.09
C GLU A 320 5.69 -4.97 -26.45
N LEU A 321 5.59 -3.95 -25.60
CA LEU A 321 4.32 -3.60 -24.93
C LEU A 321 3.70 -2.33 -25.56
N GLN A 322 2.53 -2.50 -26.19
CA GLN A 322 1.69 -1.36 -26.58
C GLN A 322 1.11 -0.71 -25.31
N LEU A 323 1.69 0.41 -24.90
CA LEU A 323 1.20 1.27 -23.83
C LEU A 323 0.40 2.41 -24.47
N GLU A 324 -0.87 2.58 -24.09
CA GLU A 324 -1.63 3.79 -24.39
C GLU A 324 -1.54 4.76 -23.20
N GLU A 325 -1.11 6.00 -23.47
CA GLU A 325 -1.12 7.09 -22.50
C GLU A 325 -2.56 7.56 -22.24
N TRP A 326 -2.83 7.97 -20.99
CA TRP A 326 -4.11 8.58 -20.62
C TRP A 326 -4.05 10.08 -20.83
N ASP A 327 -5.07 10.65 -21.47
CA ASP A 327 -5.30 12.08 -21.46
C ASP A 327 -5.88 12.47 -20.09
N SER A 328 -5.30 13.49 -19.44
CA SER A 328 -5.63 13.86 -18.06
C SER A 328 -7.05 14.41 -17.86
N ASP A 329 -7.76 14.67 -18.96
CA ASP A 329 -9.07 15.33 -18.99
C ASP A 329 -10.25 14.37 -18.74
N ASP A 330 -10.01 13.06 -18.64
CA ASP A 330 -11.04 12.02 -18.41
C ASP A 330 -11.25 11.62 -16.93
N LEU A 331 -10.61 12.31 -15.99
CA LEU A 331 -10.83 12.09 -14.55
C LEU A 331 -12.07 12.87 -14.07
N PRO A 332 -13.08 12.24 -13.46
CA PRO A 332 -14.19 12.98 -12.86
C PRO A 332 -13.72 13.71 -11.60
N PHE A 333 -14.08 14.99 -11.52
CA PHE A 333 -13.93 15.84 -10.33
C PHE A 333 -14.69 15.31 -9.12
#